data_AF-A0A975QM15-F1
#
_entry.id   AF-A0A975QM15-F1
#
_cell.length_a   1.000
_cell.length_b   1.000
_cell.length_c   1.000
_cell.angle_alpha   90.00
_cell.angle_beta   90.00
_cell.angle_gamma   90.00
#
_symmetry.space_group_name_H-M   'P 1'
#
loop_
_entity.id
_entity.type
_entity.pdbx_description
1 polymer ?
#
loop_
_entity_poly.entity_id
_entity_poly.type
_entity_poly.pdbx_seq_one_letter_code
_entity_poly.pdbx_strand_id
1 'polypeptide(L)'
;MPIVTLAQRPDLVEVMERPELNPGPEVMFQDTTAHRYWGRLAHDFAEYQIALVRGDEVVARANSVPLAWHGTPDELPDEGFAWALEQAFADRDAGRAPTIASALYIAVSTRHQGAGVSALMAQALRDNASAHGLTALAAPLRPTLKHRYPLIPMAEYASWTREADGLSTDPWLRTHQRLGAHLLHPCETSMRVEGTVAQWRQWAGMDLPGSGRHIVEGALAPVTIDLAADQGTYLEPNVWAWHPLT
;
A
#
# COMPACT_ATOMS: atom_id res chain seq x y z
N MET A 1 -8.83 11.69 -20.07
CA MET A 1 -7.91 10.66 -19.54
C MET A 1 -8.80 9.59 -18.94
N PRO A 2 -9.17 8.56 -19.70
CA PRO A 2 -10.05 7.52 -19.18
C PRO A 2 -9.33 6.72 -18.09
N ILE A 3 -10.12 6.30 -17.13
CA ILE A 3 -9.77 5.30 -16.12
C ILE A 3 -10.31 3.98 -16.65
N VAL A 4 -9.46 2.95 -16.72
CA VAL A 4 -9.81 1.62 -17.21
C VAL A 4 -9.36 0.55 -16.23
N THR A 5 -10.03 -0.59 -16.23
CA THR A 5 -9.60 -1.78 -15.48
C THR A 5 -8.80 -2.73 -16.37
N LEU A 6 -7.99 -3.62 -15.79
CA LEU A 6 -7.34 -4.70 -16.53
C LEU A 6 -8.36 -5.71 -17.11
N ALA A 7 -9.56 -5.80 -16.56
CA ALA A 7 -10.64 -6.57 -17.18
C ALA A 7 -11.09 -5.96 -18.51
N GLN A 8 -11.07 -4.63 -18.65
CA GLN A 8 -11.41 -3.92 -19.89
C GLN A 8 -10.23 -3.84 -20.87
N ARG A 9 -9.00 -3.75 -20.37
CA ARG A 9 -7.77 -3.59 -21.13
C ARG A 9 -6.68 -4.56 -20.64
N PRO A 10 -6.84 -5.87 -20.89
CA PRO A 10 -5.88 -6.89 -20.44
C PRO A 10 -4.51 -6.75 -21.10
N ASP A 11 -4.40 -6.04 -22.21
CA ASP A 11 -3.13 -5.70 -22.86
C ASP A 11 -2.23 -4.78 -22.03
N LEU A 12 -2.75 -4.13 -20.98
CA LEU A 12 -2.00 -3.21 -20.12
C LEU A 12 -1.26 -3.89 -18.96
N VAL A 13 -1.39 -5.21 -18.78
CA VAL A 13 -0.76 -5.96 -17.68
C VAL A 13 0.74 -5.69 -17.62
N GLU A 14 1.47 -5.97 -18.70
CA GLU A 14 2.93 -5.76 -18.76
C GLU A 14 3.31 -4.29 -18.64
N VAL A 15 2.46 -3.37 -19.12
CA VAL A 15 2.71 -1.93 -19.04
C VAL A 15 2.66 -1.46 -17.59
N MET A 16 1.69 -1.94 -16.81
CA MET A 16 1.56 -1.58 -15.39
C MET A 16 2.72 -2.09 -14.53
N GLU A 17 3.42 -3.14 -14.95
CA GLU A 17 4.56 -3.73 -14.23
C GLU A 17 5.91 -3.06 -14.55
N ARG A 18 5.93 -2.07 -15.46
CA ARG A 18 7.16 -1.34 -15.78
C ARG A 18 7.72 -0.60 -14.56
N PRO A 19 9.05 -0.48 -14.43
CA PRO A 19 9.69 0.21 -13.29
C PRO A 19 9.20 1.64 -13.08
N GLU A 20 8.90 2.38 -14.15
CA GLU A 20 8.37 3.75 -14.08
C GLU A 20 7.02 3.88 -13.36
N LEU A 21 6.25 2.80 -13.30
CA LEU A 21 4.94 2.70 -12.63
C LEU A 21 5.02 1.89 -11.33
N ASN A 22 6.22 1.57 -10.85
CA ASN A 22 6.45 0.93 -9.56
C ASN A 22 7.53 1.69 -8.75
N PRO A 23 7.34 2.99 -8.46
CA PRO A 23 8.25 3.73 -7.59
C PRO A 23 8.13 3.28 -6.13
N GLY A 24 9.27 3.12 -5.46
CA GLY A 24 9.32 2.80 -4.03
C GLY A 24 10.73 2.45 -3.58
N PRO A 25 10.99 2.40 -2.27
CA PRO A 25 12.26 1.91 -1.76
C PRO A 25 12.35 0.40 -1.95
N GLU A 26 13.55 -0.11 -2.24
CA GLU A 26 13.80 -1.53 -2.55
C GLU A 26 13.19 -2.47 -1.50
N VAL A 27 13.33 -2.13 -0.22
CA VAL A 27 12.78 -2.93 0.90
C VAL A 27 11.27 -3.18 0.79
N MET A 28 10.50 -2.24 0.24
CA MET A 28 9.05 -2.38 0.08
C MET A 28 8.68 -3.51 -0.90
N PHE A 29 9.54 -3.79 -1.89
CA PHE A 29 9.29 -4.81 -2.91
C PHE A 29 9.72 -6.22 -2.48
N GLN A 30 10.24 -6.36 -1.26
CA GLN A 30 10.69 -7.64 -0.70
C GLN A 30 9.69 -8.21 0.33
N ASP A 31 8.44 -7.70 0.34
CA ASP A 31 7.40 -8.18 1.24
C ASP A 31 7.02 -9.64 0.94
N THR A 32 7.00 -10.44 2.00
CA THR A 32 6.81 -11.89 1.94
C THR A 32 5.43 -12.27 1.40
N THR A 33 4.39 -11.54 1.81
CA THR A 33 3.01 -11.78 1.39
C THR A 33 2.80 -11.30 -0.05
N ALA A 34 3.35 -10.15 -0.43
CA ALA A 34 3.32 -9.64 -1.80
C ALA A 34 3.99 -10.60 -2.79
N HIS A 35 5.15 -11.19 -2.46
CA HIS A 35 5.80 -12.19 -3.32
C HIS A 35 4.90 -13.38 -3.66
N ARG A 36 4.01 -13.76 -2.74
CA ARG A 36 3.09 -14.88 -2.94
C ARG A 36 1.88 -14.52 -3.81
N TYR A 37 1.37 -13.29 -3.67
CA TYR A 37 0.04 -12.94 -4.19
C TYR A 37 0.04 -11.87 -5.28
N TRP A 38 1.05 -11.00 -5.35
CA TRP A 38 1.04 -9.82 -6.23
C TRP A 38 0.90 -10.17 -7.70
N GLY A 39 1.66 -11.15 -8.19
CA GLY A 39 1.61 -11.61 -9.59
C GLY A 39 0.27 -12.21 -10.01
N ARG A 40 -0.62 -12.52 -9.06
CA ARG A 40 -1.96 -13.04 -9.35
C ARG A 40 -3.01 -11.93 -9.50
N LEU A 41 -2.76 -10.71 -9.01
CA LEU A 41 -3.75 -9.63 -8.96
C LEU A 41 -4.33 -9.30 -10.35
N ALA A 42 -3.47 -9.25 -11.38
CA ALA A 42 -3.88 -8.94 -12.74
C ALA A 42 -4.86 -9.96 -13.34
N HIS A 43 -4.78 -11.22 -12.92
CA HIS A 43 -5.65 -12.29 -13.39
C HIS A 43 -6.86 -12.48 -12.48
N ASP A 44 -6.62 -12.61 -11.17
CA ASP A 44 -7.65 -12.97 -10.20
C ASP A 44 -8.56 -11.79 -9.82
N PHE A 45 -8.04 -10.56 -9.88
CA PHE A 45 -8.76 -9.36 -9.49
C PHE A 45 -8.68 -8.28 -10.57
N ALA A 46 -8.73 -8.66 -11.86
CA ALA A 46 -8.57 -7.76 -13.00
C ALA A 46 -9.49 -6.52 -12.98
N GLU A 47 -10.70 -6.65 -12.42
CA GLU A 47 -11.68 -5.57 -12.26
C GLU A 47 -11.28 -4.52 -11.19
N TYR A 48 -10.35 -4.87 -10.31
CA TYR A 48 -9.84 -4.01 -9.24
C TYR A 48 -8.44 -3.45 -9.53
N GLN A 49 -7.88 -3.77 -10.70
CA GLN A 49 -6.59 -3.25 -11.14
C GLN A 49 -6.82 -2.16 -12.17
N ILE A 50 -6.51 -0.92 -11.81
CA ILE A 50 -6.94 0.27 -12.56
C ILE A 50 -5.73 1.00 -13.15
N ALA A 51 -5.89 1.48 -14.37
CA ALA A 51 -4.92 2.34 -15.05
C ALA A 51 -5.57 3.66 -15.49
N LEU A 52 -4.83 4.75 -15.34
CA LEU A 52 -5.15 6.05 -15.93
C LEU A 52 -4.39 6.20 -17.24
N VAL A 53 -5.12 6.34 -18.34
CA VAL A 53 -4.53 6.38 -19.69
C VAL A 53 -4.63 7.78 -20.29
N ARG A 54 -3.56 8.22 -20.96
CA ARG A 54 -3.51 9.46 -21.73
C ARG A 54 -2.92 9.20 -23.12
N GLY A 55 -3.79 9.20 -24.14
CA GLY A 55 -3.40 8.72 -25.47
C GLY A 55 -3.08 7.23 -25.37
N ASP A 56 -1.85 6.86 -25.73
CA ASP A 56 -1.35 5.48 -25.65
C ASP A 56 -0.49 5.21 -24.40
N GLU A 57 -0.34 6.20 -23.50
CA GLU A 57 0.51 6.10 -22.32
C GLU A 57 -0.30 5.82 -21.04
N VAL A 58 0.18 4.89 -20.22
CA VAL A 58 -0.31 4.69 -18.84
C VAL A 58 0.41 5.68 -17.92
N VAL A 59 -0.35 6.62 -17.37
CA VAL A 59 0.16 7.72 -16.54
C VAL A 59 0.23 7.31 -15.07
N ALA A 60 -0.70 6.47 -14.62
CA ALA A 60 -0.74 5.99 -13.25
C ALA A 60 -1.46 4.63 -13.18
N ARG A 61 -1.15 3.87 -12.12
CA ARG A 61 -1.86 2.66 -11.76
C ARG A 61 -2.36 2.73 -10.32
N ALA A 62 -3.42 1.99 -10.06
CA ALA A 62 -3.92 1.75 -8.72
C ALA A 62 -4.36 0.29 -8.60
N ASN A 63 -4.07 -0.31 -7.45
CA ASN A 63 -4.39 -1.70 -7.15
C ASN A 63 -5.26 -1.73 -5.90
N SER A 64 -6.35 -2.48 -5.97
CA SER A 64 -7.13 -2.87 -4.81
C SER A 64 -7.54 -4.33 -4.90
N VAL A 65 -8.06 -4.85 -3.79
CA VAL A 65 -8.65 -6.17 -3.71
C VAL A 65 -10.00 -6.11 -2.98
N PRO A 66 -10.99 -6.92 -3.38
CA PRO A 66 -12.25 -7.04 -2.67
C PRO A 66 -12.09 -7.92 -1.42
N LEU A 67 -12.84 -7.61 -0.36
CA LEU A 67 -12.83 -8.33 0.91
C LEU A 67 -14.26 -8.60 1.40
N ALA A 68 -14.49 -9.82 1.91
CA ALA A 68 -15.68 -10.18 2.65
C ALA A 68 -15.48 -9.82 4.13
N TRP A 69 -15.74 -8.56 4.47
CA TRP A 69 -15.56 -8.01 5.81
C TRP A 69 -16.88 -7.54 6.42
N HIS A 70 -17.21 -8.05 7.60
CA HIS A 70 -18.43 -7.69 8.33
C HIS A 70 -18.16 -7.06 9.70
N GLY A 71 -16.90 -6.81 10.02
CA GLY A 71 -16.50 -6.08 11.21
C GLY A 71 -16.66 -4.56 11.05
N THR A 72 -16.30 -3.85 12.10
CA THR A 72 -16.23 -2.39 12.13
C THR A 72 -14.86 -1.90 11.64
N PRO A 73 -14.73 -0.60 11.30
CA PRO A 73 -13.43 -0.05 10.88
C PRO A 73 -12.35 -0.18 11.97
N ASP A 74 -12.73 -0.04 13.24
CA ASP A 74 -11.80 -0.11 14.39
C ASP A 74 -11.29 -1.53 14.69
N GLU A 75 -11.84 -2.55 14.03
CA GLU A 75 -11.44 -3.96 14.14
C GLU A 75 -10.52 -4.40 13.00
N LEU A 76 -10.13 -3.50 12.09
CA LEU A 76 -9.21 -3.83 11.01
C LEU A 76 -7.87 -4.35 11.56
N PRO A 77 -7.29 -5.45 11.02
CA PRO A 77 -6.13 -6.08 11.66
C PRO A 77 -4.82 -5.29 11.57
N ASP A 78 -3.91 -5.54 12.52
CA ASP A 78 -2.58 -4.92 12.60
C ASP A 78 -1.65 -5.33 11.44
N GLU A 79 -1.95 -6.44 10.78
CA GLU A 79 -1.24 -6.97 9.61
C GLU A 79 -1.57 -6.21 8.32
N GLY A 80 -2.51 -5.23 8.35
CA GLY A 80 -2.59 -4.19 7.34
C GLY A 80 -2.69 -4.67 5.89
N PHE A 81 -1.71 -4.27 5.09
CA PHE A 81 -1.54 -4.66 3.69
C PHE A 81 -1.43 -6.18 3.50
N ALA A 82 -0.63 -6.87 4.33
CA ALA A 82 -0.45 -8.31 4.25
C ALA A 82 -1.78 -9.05 4.51
N TRP A 83 -2.53 -8.64 5.55
CA TRP A 83 -3.85 -9.19 5.80
C TRP A 83 -4.82 -8.94 4.65
N ALA A 84 -4.85 -7.73 4.08
CA ALA A 84 -5.74 -7.44 2.96
C ALA A 84 -5.49 -8.35 1.75
N LEU A 85 -4.22 -8.63 1.43
CA LEU A 85 -3.88 -9.59 0.37
C LEU A 85 -4.34 -11.00 0.73
N GLU A 86 -3.93 -11.52 1.87
CA GLU A 86 -4.25 -12.90 2.29
C GLU A 86 -5.74 -13.15 2.39
N GLN A 87 -6.47 -12.22 3.00
CA GLN A 87 -7.91 -12.29 3.18
C GLN A 87 -8.63 -12.27 1.82
N ALA A 88 -8.24 -11.41 0.88
CA ALA A 88 -8.87 -11.33 -0.43
C ALA A 88 -8.77 -12.66 -1.21
N PHE A 89 -7.59 -13.28 -1.20
CA PHE A 89 -7.41 -14.58 -1.86
C PHE A 89 -8.17 -15.70 -1.11
N ALA A 90 -8.15 -15.70 0.22
CA ALA A 90 -8.92 -16.65 1.00
C ALA A 90 -10.44 -16.51 0.78
N ASP A 91 -10.94 -15.27 0.63
CA ASP A 91 -12.35 -14.97 0.35
C ASP A 91 -12.75 -15.47 -1.03
N ARG A 92 -11.92 -15.20 -2.04
CA ARG A 92 -12.11 -15.67 -3.40
C ARG A 92 -12.15 -17.21 -3.46
N ASP A 93 -11.16 -17.87 -2.87
CA ASP A 93 -11.05 -19.34 -2.91
C ASP A 93 -12.24 -20.02 -2.21
N ALA A 94 -12.82 -19.36 -1.20
CA ALA A 94 -14.01 -19.81 -0.50
C ALA A 94 -15.34 -19.32 -1.10
N GLY A 95 -15.31 -18.53 -2.18
CA GLY A 95 -16.50 -17.97 -2.81
C GLY A 95 -17.29 -17.00 -1.92
N ARG A 96 -16.64 -16.30 -0.99
CA ARG A 96 -17.29 -15.33 -0.11
C ARG A 96 -17.59 -14.03 -0.86
N ALA A 97 -18.81 -13.52 -0.69
CA ALA A 97 -19.22 -12.27 -1.33
C ALA A 97 -18.52 -11.07 -0.66
N PRO A 98 -17.83 -10.20 -1.42
CA PRO A 98 -17.17 -9.05 -0.86
C PRO A 98 -18.17 -7.95 -0.45
N THR A 99 -17.83 -7.22 0.58
CA THR A 99 -18.60 -6.10 1.13
C THR A 99 -17.82 -4.79 1.09
N ILE A 100 -16.49 -4.86 1.13
CA ILE A 100 -15.59 -3.71 1.02
C ILE A 100 -14.48 -4.00 0.01
N ALA A 101 -13.71 -2.97 -0.35
CA ALA A 101 -12.41 -3.15 -1.00
C ALA A 101 -11.29 -2.63 -0.09
N SER A 102 -10.08 -3.12 -0.30
CA SER A 102 -8.86 -2.57 0.30
C SER A 102 -7.91 -2.07 -0.79
N ALA A 103 -7.52 -0.80 -0.72
CA ALA A 103 -6.48 -0.24 -1.57
C ALA A 103 -5.11 -0.81 -1.17
N LEU A 104 -4.31 -1.21 -2.17
CA LEU A 104 -3.00 -1.80 -1.96
C LEU A 104 -1.87 -0.86 -2.37
N TYR A 105 -2.02 -0.22 -3.52
CA TYR A 105 -0.94 0.60 -4.09
C TYR A 105 -1.47 1.61 -5.08
N ILE A 106 -0.87 2.80 -5.09
CA ILE A 106 -1.09 3.83 -6.11
C ILE A 106 0.29 4.30 -6.56
N ALA A 107 0.53 4.23 -7.86
CA ALA A 107 1.74 4.74 -8.47
C ALA A 107 1.41 5.71 -9.60
N VAL A 108 2.15 6.80 -9.63
CA VAL A 108 2.14 7.76 -10.73
C VAL A 108 3.48 7.65 -11.43
N SER A 109 3.44 7.58 -12.75
CA SER A 109 4.64 7.56 -13.59
C SER A 109 5.58 8.69 -13.19
N THR A 110 6.87 8.38 -13.07
CA THR A 110 7.91 9.36 -12.75
C THR A 110 7.94 10.55 -13.70
N ARG A 111 7.44 10.37 -14.93
CA ARG A 111 7.33 11.40 -15.98
C ARG A 111 6.15 12.35 -15.79
N HIS A 112 5.18 11.99 -14.95
CA HIS A 112 3.91 12.69 -14.77
C HIS A 112 3.59 12.98 -13.30
N GLN A 113 4.64 13.06 -12.47
CA GLN A 113 4.47 13.45 -11.07
C GLN A 113 3.97 14.90 -10.92
N GLY A 114 3.20 15.17 -9.86
CA GLY A 114 2.52 16.45 -9.68
C GLY A 114 1.10 16.46 -10.26
N ALA A 115 0.41 17.60 -10.19
CA ALA A 115 -0.95 17.81 -10.72
C ALA A 115 -2.10 16.99 -10.09
N GLY A 116 -1.91 16.43 -8.89
CA GLY A 116 -3.00 15.79 -8.14
C GLY A 116 -3.41 14.40 -8.64
N VAL A 117 -2.58 13.75 -9.46
CA VAL A 117 -2.88 12.42 -10.04
C VAL A 117 -3.08 11.35 -8.96
N SER A 118 -2.32 11.34 -7.87
CA SER A 118 -2.52 10.36 -6.79
C SER A 118 -3.90 10.51 -6.12
N ALA A 119 -4.39 11.74 -5.96
CA ALA A 119 -5.73 11.99 -5.42
C ALA A 119 -6.81 11.54 -6.40
N LEU A 120 -6.61 11.75 -7.71
CA LEU A 120 -7.48 11.23 -8.76
C LEU A 120 -7.54 9.70 -8.73
N MET A 121 -6.40 9.02 -8.59
CA MET A 121 -6.36 7.56 -8.52
C MET A 121 -6.98 7.01 -7.23
N ALA A 122 -6.82 7.70 -6.10
CA ALA A 122 -7.52 7.33 -4.86
C ALA A 122 -9.03 7.49 -5.00
N GLN A 123 -9.50 8.54 -5.68
CA GLN A 123 -10.93 8.67 -6.03
C GLN A 123 -11.39 7.56 -6.97
N ALA A 124 -10.58 7.20 -7.97
CA ALA A 124 -10.89 6.12 -8.90
C ALA A 124 -11.09 4.76 -8.22
N LEU A 125 -10.27 4.43 -7.21
CA LEU A 125 -10.45 3.21 -6.43
C LEU A 125 -11.78 3.21 -5.67
N ARG A 126 -12.21 4.37 -5.16
CA ARG A 126 -13.51 4.51 -4.48
C ARG A 126 -14.66 4.35 -5.45
N ASP A 127 -14.59 5.03 -6.59
CA ASP A 127 -15.62 4.95 -7.64
C ASP A 127 -15.76 3.52 -8.15
N ASN A 128 -14.64 2.80 -8.33
CA ASN A 128 -14.66 1.39 -8.71
C ASN A 128 -15.30 0.51 -7.63
N ALA A 129 -14.94 0.70 -6.36
CA ALA A 129 -15.55 -0.04 -5.26
C ALA A 129 -17.06 0.22 -5.16
N SER A 130 -17.51 1.47 -5.31
CA SER A 130 -18.93 1.84 -5.37
C SER A 130 -19.64 1.19 -6.55
N ALA A 131 -19.02 1.14 -7.74
CA ALA A 131 -19.59 0.50 -8.92
C ALA A 131 -19.79 -1.01 -8.74
N HIS A 132 -18.98 -1.66 -7.89
CA HIS A 132 -19.16 -3.06 -7.47
C HIS A 132 -20.17 -3.23 -6.31
N GLY A 133 -20.84 -2.16 -5.87
CA GLY A 133 -21.82 -2.20 -4.79
C GLY A 133 -21.21 -2.38 -3.39
N LEU A 134 -19.92 -2.09 -3.23
CA LEU A 134 -19.21 -2.19 -1.96
C LEU A 134 -19.50 -0.98 -1.08
N THR A 135 -19.48 -1.18 0.24
CA THR A 135 -19.90 -0.16 1.22
C THR A 135 -18.77 0.74 1.68
N ALA A 136 -17.52 0.31 1.49
CA ALA A 136 -16.34 1.05 1.91
C ALA A 136 -15.09 0.70 1.08
N LEU A 137 -14.12 1.62 1.10
CA LEU A 137 -12.74 1.39 0.71
C LEU A 137 -11.84 1.58 1.94
N ALA A 138 -11.24 0.49 2.45
CA ALA A 138 -10.16 0.54 3.41
C ALA A 138 -8.82 0.79 2.70
N ALA A 139 -7.84 1.38 3.38
CA ALA A 139 -6.50 1.58 2.83
C ALA A 139 -5.46 1.56 3.96
N PRO A 140 -4.52 0.59 3.99
CA PRO A 140 -3.39 0.61 4.90
C PRO A 140 -2.33 1.54 4.30
N LEU A 141 -2.38 2.82 4.67
CA LEU A 141 -1.56 3.87 4.08
C LEU A 141 -0.13 3.81 4.59
N ARG A 142 0.82 3.68 3.66
CA ARG A 142 2.24 3.91 3.89
C ARG A 142 2.54 5.42 3.85
N PRO A 143 2.80 6.12 4.97
CA PRO A 143 2.97 7.58 4.94
C PRO A 143 4.24 7.98 4.19
N THR A 144 4.17 9.05 3.40
CA THR A 144 5.27 9.47 2.52
C THR A 144 6.50 9.91 3.29
N LEU A 145 6.35 10.61 4.41
CA LEU A 145 7.45 11.24 5.14
C LEU A 145 7.89 10.46 6.38
N LYS A 146 7.23 9.33 6.71
CA LYS A 146 7.53 8.55 7.93
C LYS A 146 8.97 8.02 7.97
N HIS A 147 9.56 7.73 6.80
CA HIS A 147 10.96 7.29 6.69
C HIS A 147 11.98 8.32 7.24
N ARG A 148 11.59 9.59 7.39
CA ARG A 148 12.44 10.63 8.02
C ARG A 148 12.42 10.57 9.55
N TYR A 149 11.47 9.84 10.12
CA TYR A 149 11.27 9.67 11.56
C TYR A 149 11.13 8.19 11.91
N PRO A 150 12.08 7.32 11.50
CA PRO A 150 11.91 5.87 11.61
C PRO A 150 11.90 5.38 13.07
N LEU A 151 12.46 6.17 13.99
CA LEU A 151 12.48 5.86 15.42
C LEU A 151 11.19 6.26 16.17
N ILE A 152 10.36 7.11 15.56
CA ILE A 152 9.10 7.55 16.17
C ILE A 152 8.03 6.47 15.93
N PRO A 153 7.29 6.03 16.97
CA PRO A 153 6.17 5.09 16.80
C PRO A 153 5.15 5.60 15.79
N MET A 154 4.50 4.70 15.04
CA MET A 154 3.56 5.11 14.00
C MET A 154 2.37 5.88 14.57
N ALA A 155 1.82 5.45 15.72
CA ALA A 155 0.74 6.15 16.41
C ALA A 155 1.08 7.62 16.69
N GLU A 156 2.28 7.89 17.21
CA GLU A 156 2.73 9.24 17.51
C GLU A 156 2.91 10.05 16.22
N TYR A 157 3.58 9.48 15.21
CA TYR A 157 3.78 10.13 13.93
C TYR A 157 2.45 10.51 13.23
N ALA A 158 1.50 9.57 13.20
CA ALA A 158 0.21 9.75 12.56
C ALA A 158 -0.64 10.83 13.27
N SER A 159 -0.40 11.06 14.56
CA SER A 159 -1.08 12.10 15.35
C SER A 159 -0.63 13.53 15.03
N TRP A 160 0.51 13.71 14.34
CA TRP A 160 1.04 15.03 14.06
C TRP A 160 0.20 15.76 13.01
N THR A 161 -0.38 16.89 13.42
CA THR A 161 -1.23 17.74 12.57
C THR A 161 -0.62 19.12 12.33
N ARG A 162 -1.03 19.75 11.24
CA ARG A 162 -0.69 21.14 10.92
C ARG A 162 -1.65 22.07 11.65
N GLU A 163 -1.11 23.08 12.32
CA GLU A 163 -1.91 24.07 13.05
C GLU A 163 -2.94 24.81 12.16
N ALA A 164 -2.58 25.03 10.89
CA ALA A 164 -3.40 25.82 9.96
C ALA A 164 -4.76 25.21 9.61
N ASP A 165 -4.86 23.88 9.56
CA ASP A 165 -6.09 23.18 9.13
C ASP A 165 -6.41 21.90 9.93
N GLY A 166 -5.60 21.55 10.92
CA GLY A 166 -5.80 20.35 11.75
C GLY A 166 -5.59 19.03 10.99
N LEU A 167 -5.17 19.07 9.73
CA LEU A 167 -4.91 17.87 8.93
C LEU A 167 -3.51 17.32 9.20
N SER A 168 -3.28 16.05 8.87
CA SER A 168 -2.00 15.38 9.06
C SER A 168 -0.86 16.17 8.42
N THR A 169 0.31 16.17 9.07
CA THR A 169 1.55 16.72 8.51
C THR A 169 2.05 15.91 7.32
N ASP A 170 1.76 14.60 7.27
CA ASP A 170 2.09 13.74 6.13
C ASP A 170 1.18 14.05 4.93
N PRO A 171 1.75 14.32 3.73
CA PRO A 171 0.98 14.68 2.55
C PRO A 171 0.04 13.58 2.05
N TRP A 172 0.40 12.31 2.24
CA TRP A 172 -0.41 11.20 1.77
C TRP A 172 -1.62 10.96 2.68
N LEU A 173 -1.40 10.92 4.00
CA LEU A 173 -2.48 10.86 4.97
C LEU A 173 -3.45 12.05 4.81
N ARG A 174 -2.91 13.26 4.62
CA ARG A 174 -3.70 14.46 4.37
C ARG A 174 -4.51 14.40 3.07
N THR A 175 -3.99 13.75 2.04
CA THR A 175 -4.73 13.55 0.78
C THR A 175 -5.97 12.69 1.01
N HIS A 176 -5.84 11.59 1.74
CA HIS A 176 -6.97 10.74 2.12
C HIS A 176 -7.98 11.47 3.02
N GLN A 177 -7.53 12.23 4.02
CA GLN A 177 -8.42 13.06 4.85
C GLN A 177 -9.23 14.07 4.01
N ARG A 178 -8.61 14.71 3.01
CA ARG A 178 -9.31 15.64 2.10
C ARG A 178 -10.33 14.95 1.20
N LEU A 179 -10.11 13.67 0.92
CA LEU A 179 -11.08 12.81 0.25
C LEU A 179 -12.16 12.31 1.22
N GLY A 180 -12.16 12.73 2.48
CA GLY A 180 -13.16 12.34 3.48
C GLY A 180 -12.88 10.99 4.14
N ALA A 181 -11.64 10.48 4.07
CA ALA A 181 -11.26 9.31 4.84
C ALA A 181 -11.22 9.64 6.34
N HIS A 182 -11.61 8.66 7.15
CA HIS A 182 -11.27 8.64 8.57
C HIS A 182 -9.94 7.91 8.74
N LEU A 183 -8.94 8.57 9.32
CA LEU A 183 -7.73 7.87 9.75
C LEU A 183 -8.05 7.11 11.04
N LEU A 184 -7.64 5.85 11.10
CA LEU A 184 -7.88 4.94 12.22
C LEU A 184 -6.56 4.69 12.97
N HIS A 185 -6.44 3.52 13.57
CA HIS A 185 -5.23 3.08 14.26
C HIS A 185 -4.11 2.67 13.26
N PRO A 186 -2.85 2.68 13.71
CA PRO A 186 -1.75 2.06 12.98
C PRO A 186 -1.98 0.57 12.76
N CYS A 187 -1.47 0.04 11.66
CA CYS A 187 -1.22 -1.38 11.46
C CYS A 187 0.29 -1.63 11.55
N GLU A 188 0.76 -2.00 12.74
CA GLU A 188 2.19 -2.04 13.11
C GLU A 188 3.00 -3.10 12.33
N THR A 189 2.32 -4.07 11.72
CA THR A 189 2.93 -5.18 10.97
C THR A 189 2.41 -5.29 9.55
N SER A 190 2.03 -4.15 8.96
CA SER A 190 1.38 -4.08 7.65
C SER A 190 2.16 -4.75 6.51
N MET A 191 3.49 -4.66 6.53
CA MET A 191 4.35 -5.42 5.61
C MET A 191 5.46 -6.11 6.39
N ARG A 192 5.89 -7.28 5.91
CA ARG A 192 6.95 -8.10 6.52
C ARG A 192 7.97 -8.51 5.48
N VAL A 193 9.20 -8.09 5.70
CA VAL A 193 10.36 -8.49 4.88
C VAL A 193 11.28 -9.35 5.74
N GLU A 194 11.61 -10.52 5.22
CA GLU A 194 12.56 -11.46 5.83
C GLU A 194 13.58 -11.90 4.80
N GLY A 195 14.83 -12.07 5.26
CA GLY A 195 15.90 -12.52 4.39
C GLY A 195 17.18 -12.78 5.16
N THR A 196 18.15 -13.36 4.47
CA THR A 196 19.52 -13.53 4.98
C THR A 196 20.22 -12.18 5.17
N VAL A 197 21.31 -12.15 5.93
CA VAL A 197 22.11 -10.93 6.08
C VAL A 197 22.66 -10.47 4.73
N ALA A 198 23.02 -11.41 3.85
CA ALA A 198 23.51 -11.10 2.50
C ALA A 198 22.43 -10.40 1.65
N GLN A 199 21.19 -10.90 1.67
CA GLN A 199 20.08 -10.24 0.99
C GLN A 199 19.81 -8.85 1.56
N TRP A 200 19.83 -8.70 2.88
CA TRP A 200 19.65 -7.40 3.52
C TRP A 200 20.74 -6.40 3.14
N ARG A 201 21.99 -6.82 3.03
CA ARG A 201 23.08 -5.95 2.53
C ARG A 201 22.81 -5.45 1.12
N GLN A 202 22.30 -6.32 0.25
CA GLN A 202 21.92 -5.96 -1.12
C GLN A 202 20.73 -5.00 -1.13
N TRP A 203 19.64 -5.31 -0.44
CA TRP A 203 18.42 -4.49 -0.43
C TRP A 203 18.63 -3.14 0.24
N ALA A 204 19.38 -3.11 1.34
CA ALA A 204 19.68 -1.88 2.06
C ALA A 204 20.77 -1.03 1.39
N GLY A 205 21.60 -1.62 0.53
CA GLY A 205 22.81 -0.97 0.01
C GLY A 205 23.81 -0.61 1.11
N MET A 206 23.88 -1.42 2.18
CA MET A 206 24.66 -1.15 3.40
C MET A 206 25.33 -2.42 3.92
N ASP A 207 26.48 -2.28 4.62
CA ASP A 207 27.27 -3.42 5.10
C ASP A 207 26.65 -4.19 6.28
N LEU A 208 25.80 -3.54 7.09
CA LEU A 208 25.12 -4.11 8.26
C LEU A 208 26.08 -4.98 9.13
N PRO A 209 27.14 -4.39 9.71
CA PRO A 209 28.28 -5.15 10.26
C PRO A 209 28.03 -5.79 11.63
N GLY A 210 26.89 -5.55 12.27
CA GLY A 210 26.57 -6.04 13.62
C GLY A 210 25.09 -6.38 13.78
N SER A 211 24.77 -7.28 14.70
CA SER A 211 23.38 -7.53 15.10
C SER A 211 22.77 -6.30 15.77
N GLY A 212 21.46 -6.12 15.64
CA GLY A 212 20.71 -5.02 16.25
C GLY A 212 19.78 -4.32 15.26
N ARG A 213 19.33 -3.12 15.64
CA ARG A 213 18.40 -2.29 14.85
C ARG A 213 19.19 -1.32 13.98
N HIS A 214 18.95 -1.34 12.68
CA HIS A 214 19.59 -0.48 11.68
C HIS A 214 18.55 0.40 10.99
N ILE A 215 18.92 1.64 10.70
CA ILE A 215 18.10 2.54 9.88
C ILE A 215 18.49 2.32 8.42
N VAL A 216 17.53 1.87 7.63
CA VAL A 216 17.69 1.64 6.19
C VAL A 216 16.93 2.73 5.43
N GLU A 217 17.51 3.23 4.34
CA GLU A 217 16.88 4.27 3.54
C GLU A 217 15.50 3.84 3.04
N GLY A 218 14.52 4.72 3.21
CA GLY A 218 13.15 4.48 2.78
C GLY A 218 12.31 3.59 3.70
N ALA A 219 12.90 2.83 4.62
CA ALA A 219 12.16 2.07 5.64
C ALA A 219 11.46 3.00 6.64
N LEU A 220 10.26 2.61 7.08
CA LEU A 220 9.44 3.40 8.01
C LEU A 220 9.73 3.10 9.49
N ALA A 221 10.42 2.00 9.75
CA ALA A 221 10.88 1.54 11.05
C ALA A 221 12.27 0.88 10.93
N PRO A 222 13.02 0.68 12.03
CA PRO A 222 14.33 0.04 11.97
C PRO A 222 14.25 -1.43 11.56
N VAL A 223 15.21 -1.87 10.76
CA VAL A 223 15.42 -3.27 10.38
C VAL A 223 16.21 -3.96 11.50
N THR A 224 15.79 -5.14 11.91
CA THR A 224 16.52 -5.96 12.89
C THR A 224 17.42 -6.95 12.17
N ILE A 225 18.70 -6.97 12.49
CA ILE A 225 19.70 -7.90 11.97
C ILE A 225 20.19 -8.80 13.09
N ASP A 226 20.27 -10.09 12.82
CA ASP A 226 20.90 -11.11 13.67
C ASP A 226 21.94 -11.88 12.84
N LEU A 227 23.22 -11.57 13.07
CA LEU A 227 24.33 -12.23 12.39
C LEU A 227 24.52 -13.69 12.81
N ALA A 228 24.13 -14.06 14.04
CA ALA A 228 24.30 -15.43 14.51
C ALA A 228 23.28 -16.37 13.87
N ALA A 229 22.07 -15.87 13.62
CA ALA A 229 21.00 -16.58 12.93
C ALA A 229 21.05 -16.43 11.38
N ASP A 230 21.96 -15.61 10.85
CA ASP A 230 21.96 -15.16 9.45
C ASP A 230 20.58 -14.68 8.98
N GLN A 231 19.95 -13.82 9.79
CA GLN A 231 18.59 -13.36 9.56
C GLN A 231 18.50 -11.84 9.70
N GLY A 232 17.73 -11.22 8.82
CA GLY A 232 17.19 -9.89 9.03
C GLY A 232 15.67 -9.87 8.88
N THR A 233 15.03 -9.03 9.69
CA THR A 233 13.58 -8.89 9.74
C THR A 233 13.21 -7.42 9.78
N TYR A 234 12.23 -7.06 8.96
CA TYR A 234 11.64 -5.73 8.94
C TYR A 234 10.13 -5.85 8.98
N LEU A 235 9.53 -5.10 9.91
CA LEU A 235 8.08 -4.94 10.03
C LEU A 235 7.79 -3.48 9.70
N GLU A 236 7.07 -3.26 8.60
CA GLU A 236 6.66 -1.94 8.17
C GLU A 236 5.31 -1.57 8.78
N PRO A 237 5.24 -0.48 9.56
CA PRO A 237 3.97 0.05 10.02
C PRO A 237 3.29 0.90 8.93
N ASN A 238 1.98 0.74 8.79
CA ASN A 238 1.10 1.64 8.01
C ASN A 238 0.03 2.26 8.94
N VAL A 239 -0.85 3.09 8.37
CA VAL A 239 -2.02 3.66 9.06
C VAL A 239 -3.28 3.30 8.30
N TRP A 240 -4.25 2.68 8.95
CA TRP A 240 -5.53 2.42 8.31
C TRP A 240 -6.28 3.73 8.04
N ALA A 241 -6.83 3.84 6.84
CA ALA A 241 -7.80 4.85 6.47
C ALA A 241 -9.07 4.19 5.96
N TRP A 242 -10.22 4.72 6.37
CA TRP A 242 -11.53 4.22 6.00
C TRP A 242 -12.29 5.26 5.19
N HIS A 243 -12.65 4.90 3.96
CA HIS A 243 -13.54 5.69 3.12
C HIS A 243 -14.92 5.05 3.09
N PRO A 244 -15.94 5.63 3.76
CA PRO A 244 -17.31 5.22 3.51
C PRO A 244 -17.69 5.52 2.06
N LEU A 245 -18.39 4.59 1.43
CA LEU A 245 -18.90 4.74 0.07
C LEU A 245 -20.42 4.96 0.14
N THR A 246 -20.89 5.88 -0.69
CA THR A 246 -22.31 6.26 -0.83
C THR A 246 -22.84 5.81 -2.17
#